data_AF-A0A944TC85-F1
#
_entry.id   AF-A0A944TC85-F1
#
_cell.length_a   1.000
_cell.length_b   1.000
_cell.length_c   1.000
_cell.angle_alpha   90.00
_cell.angle_beta   90.00
_cell.angle_gamma   90.00
#
_symmetry.space_group_name_H-M   'P 1'
#
loop_
_entity.id
_entity.type
_entity.pdbx_description
1 polymer ?
#
loop_
_entity_poly.entity_id
_entity_poly.type
_entity_poly.pdbx_seq_one_letter_code
_entity_poly.pdbx_strand_id
1 'polypeptide(L)' 'LLDEMEVTLSTSPWLAGDEFSLADISITPFLERFQVNGLTALIDWTARPKLGDWWRRIQERPSFDVGMALDKADS' A
#
# COMPACT_ATOMS: atom_id res chain seq x y z
N LEU A 1 12.65 2.16 4.67
CA LEU A 1 11.41 2.39 3.88
C LEU A 1 10.13 1.95 4.59
N LEU A 2 9.84 0.65 4.79
CA LEU A 2 8.55 0.24 5.41
C LEU A 2 8.37 0.77 6.84
N ASP A 3 9.45 0.82 7.63
CA ASP A 3 9.44 1.47 8.95
C ASP A 3 9.18 2.98 8.87
N GLU A 4 9.72 3.65 7.86
CA GLU A 4 9.47 5.08 7.65
C GLU A 4 8.02 5.33 7.24
N MET A 5 7.44 4.47 6.40
CA MET A 5 6.02 4.54 6.06
C MET A 5 5.14 4.35 7.29
N GLU A 6 5.45 3.38 8.17
CA GLU A 6 4.74 3.21 9.44
C GLU A 6 4.77 4.49 10.29
N VAL A 7 5.94 5.13 10.39
CA VAL A 7 6.09 6.40 11.11
C VAL A 7 5.27 7.51 10.46
N THR A 8 5.35 7.69 9.13
CA THR A 8 4.57 8.70 8.41
C THR A 8 3.07 8.47 8.57
N LEU A 9 2.61 7.22 8.48
CA LEU A 9 1.20 6.86 8.61
C LEU A 9 0.69 6.89 10.07
N SER A 10 1.59 7.07 11.04
CA SER A 10 1.20 7.32 12.43
C SER A 10 0.70 8.75 12.65
N THR A 11 1.10 9.69 11.79
CA THR A 11 0.72 11.11 11.89
C THR A 11 -0.29 11.56 10.84
N SER A 12 -0.52 10.74 9.81
CA SER A 12 -1.32 11.09 8.63
C SER A 12 -2.03 9.87 8.07
N PRO A 13 -3.25 10.00 7.49
CA PRO A 13 -3.91 8.88 6.83
C PRO A 13 -3.19 8.46 5.54
N TRP A 14 -2.58 9.36 4.77
CA TRP A 14 -1.91 9.01 3.50
C TRP A 14 -0.45 9.43 3.51
N LEU A 15 0.33 8.90 2.57
CA LEU A 15 1.80 9.08 2.57
C LEU A 15 2.22 10.54 2.35
N ALA A 16 1.36 11.37 1.75
CA ALA A 16 1.60 12.78 1.50
C ALA A 16 0.74 13.73 2.36
N GLY A 17 0.06 13.22 3.39
CA GLY A 17 -0.81 14.02 4.26
C GLY A 17 -2.26 13.51 4.27
N ASP A 18 -3.20 14.45 4.41
CA ASP A 18 -4.60 14.12 4.67
C ASP A 18 -5.35 13.52 3.47
N GLU A 19 -4.78 13.61 2.27
CA GLU A 19 -5.43 13.20 1.02
C GLU A 19 -4.64 12.13 0.26
N PHE A 20 -5.38 11.22 -0.38
CA PHE A 20 -4.82 10.20 -1.27
C PHE A 20 -4.13 10.86 -2.46
N SER A 21 -2.93 10.42 -2.77
CA SER A 21 -2.04 11.13 -3.68
C SER A 21 -1.23 10.20 -4.58
N LEU A 22 -0.40 10.81 -5.44
CA LEU A 22 0.54 10.07 -6.28
C LEU A 22 1.58 9.30 -5.46
N ALA A 23 1.89 9.74 -4.23
CA ALA A 23 2.78 9.00 -3.34
C ALA A 23 2.20 7.61 -3.04
N ASP A 24 0.91 7.52 -2.72
CA ASP A 24 0.23 6.26 -2.41
C ASP A 24 0.14 5.35 -3.64
N ILE A 25 -0.21 5.93 -4.80
CA ILE A 25 -0.27 5.22 -6.08
C ILE A 25 1.09 4.62 -6.44
N SER A 26 2.17 5.38 -6.26
CA SER A 26 3.51 4.93 -6.66
C SER A 26 4.03 3.75 -5.83
N ILE A 27 3.58 3.63 -4.57
CA ILE A 27 4.03 2.56 -3.66
C ILE A 27 3.15 1.31 -3.76
N THR A 28 1.87 1.48 -4.15
CA THR A 28 0.89 0.38 -4.23
C THR A 28 1.39 -0.87 -4.97
N PRO A 29 2.03 -0.78 -6.15
CA PRO A 29 2.51 -1.98 -6.87
C PRO A 29 3.57 -2.76 -6.10
N PHE A 30 4.41 -2.11 -5.29
CA PHE A 30 5.46 -2.80 -4.54
C PHE A 30 4.87 -3.69 -3.43
N LEU A 31 3.86 -3.19 -2.71
CA LEU A 31 3.19 -3.98 -1.68
C LEU A 31 2.38 -5.14 -2.28
N GLU A 32 1.72 -4.92 -3.41
CA GLU A 32 1.06 -6.00 -4.14
C GLU A 32 2.08 -7.09 -4.51
N ARG A 33 3.23 -6.70 -5.05
CA ARG A 33 4.31 -7.63 -5.42
C ARG A 33 4.84 -8.40 -4.21
N PHE A 34 4.87 -7.82 -3.03
CA PHE A 34 5.24 -8.55 -1.81
C PHE A 34 4.19 -9.61 -1.42
N GLN A 35 2.90 -9.28 -1.56
CA GLN A 35 1.81 -10.23 -1.29
C GLN A 35 1.82 -11.41 -2.28
N VAL A 36 1.86 -11.15 -3.59
CA VAL A 36 1.78 -12.22 -4.59
C VAL A 36 3.01 -13.13 -4.57
N ASN A 37 4.17 -12.61 -4.17
CA ASN A 37 5.39 -13.41 -3.99
C ASN A 37 5.50 -14.07 -2.60
N GLY A 38 4.50 -13.91 -1.73
CA GLY A 38 4.49 -14.54 -0.41
C GLY A 38 5.59 -14.03 0.54
N LEU A 39 6.03 -12.77 0.39
CA LEU A 39 7.06 -12.16 1.23
C LEU A 39 6.48 -11.69 2.57
N THR A 40 5.92 -12.63 3.34
CA THR A 40 5.10 -12.37 4.53
C THR A 40 5.77 -11.51 5.60
N ALA A 41 7.10 -11.62 5.75
CA ALA A 41 7.87 -10.80 6.69
C ALA A 41 7.85 -9.30 6.35
N LEU A 42 7.73 -8.93 5.06
CA LEU A 42 7.65 -7.53 4.62
C LEU A 42 6.24 -6.95 4.79
N ILE A 43 5.24 -7.80 4.96
CA ILE A 43 3.82 -7.43 5.12
C ILE A 43 3.28 -7.87 6.49
N ASP A 44 4.14 -7.89 7.50
CA ASP A 44 3.74 -8.15 8.88
C ASP A 44 3.02 -6.93 9.46
N TRP A 45 1.68 -6.97 9.39
CA TRP A 45 0.82 -5.91 9.90
C TRP A 45 0.77 -5.86 11.43
N THR A 46 1.24 -6.90 12.13
CA THR A 46 1.38 -6.83 13.59
C THR A 46 2.55 -5.94 13.99
N ALA A 47 3.64 -5.96 13.20
CA ALA A 47 4.76 -5.06 13.34
C ALA A 47 4.48 -3.66 12.76
N ARG A 48 3.59 -3.55 11.76
CA ARG A 48 3.30 -2.30 11.02
C ARG A 48 1.79 -2.05 10.88
N PRO A 49 1.07 -1.79 11.99
CA PRO A 49 -0.38 -1.68 11.96
C PRO A 49 -0.87 -0.47 11.16
N LYS A 50 -0.16 0.67 11.13
CA LYS A 50 -0.57 1.85 10.35
C LYS A 50 -0.39 1.62 8.86
N LEU A 51 0.70 0.98 8.47
CA LEU A 51 0.92 0.53 7.10
C LEU A 51 -0.13 -0.49 6.66
N GLY A 52 -0.50 -1.42 7.55
CA GLY A 52 -1.57 -2.39 7.28
C GLY A 52 -2.93 -1.73 7.06
N ASP A 53 -3.29 -0.72 7.89
CA ASP A 53 -4.51 0.06 7.70
C ASP A 53 -4.50 0.87 6.39
N TRP A 54 -3.38 1.51 6.07
CA TRP A 54 -3.19 2.18 4.78
C TRP A 54 -3.39 1.20 3.61
N TRP A 55 -2.77 0.01 3.67
CA TRP A 55 -2.90 -1.00 2.64
C TRP A 55 -4.35 -1.48 2.46
N ARG A 56 -5.10 -1.63 3.56
CA ARG A 56 -6.54 -1.92 3.51
C ARG A 56 -7.31 -0.81 2.80
N ARG A 57 -7.05 0.46 3.18
CA ARG A 57 -7.71 1.62 2.55
C ARG A 57 -7.39 1.77 1.07
N ILE A 58 -6.20 1.37 0.62
CA ILE A 58 -5.84 1.32 -0.81
C ILE A 58 -6.73 0.31 -1.55
N GLN A 59 -6.84 -0.91 -1.03
CA GLN A 59 -7.64 -1.99 -1.65
C GLN A 59 -9.15 -1.68 -1.68
N GLU A 60 -9.66 -0.91 -0.71
CA GLU A 60 -11.08 -0.50 -0.67
C GLU A 60 -11.44 0.55 -1.74
N ARG A 61 -10.46 1.12 -2.46
CA ARG A 61 -10.72 2.13 -3.49
C ARG A 61 -11.23 1.47 -4.78
N PRO A 62 -12.30 1.97 -5.42
CA PRO A 62 -12.77 1.45 -6.70
C PRO A 62 -11.71 1.47 -7.82
N SER A 63 -10.74 2.39 -7.74
CA SER A 63 -9.64 2.49 -8.70
C SER A 63 -8.60 1.37 -8.56
N PHE A 64 -8.55 0.67 -7.43
CA PHE A 64 -7.57 -0.39 -7.17
C PHE A 64 -7.77 -1.56 -8.12
N ASP A 65 -9.00 -2.08 -8.22
CA ASP A 65 -9.31 -3.21 -9.10
C ASP A 65 -9.05 -2.88 -10.57
N VAL A 66 -9.40 -1.67 -11.00
CA VAL A 66 -9.15 -1.20 -12.37
C VAL A 66 -7.65 -1.11 -12.65
N GLY A 67 -6.87 -0.55 -11.72
CA GLY A 67 -5.41 -0.46 -11.87
C GLY A 67 -4.73 -1.83 -11.89
N MET A 68 -5.14 -2.75 -11.03
CA MET A 68 -4.58 -4.09 -10.95
C MET A 68 -4.98 -4.98 -12.15
N ALA A 69 -6.14 -4.75 -12.74
CA ALA A 69 -6.55 -5.45 -13.97
C ALA A 69 -5.67 -5.06 -15.17
N LEU A 70 -5.27 -3.79 -15.25
CA LEU A 70 -4.39 -3.30 -16.31
C LEU A 70 -2.97 -3.88 -16.19
N ASP A 71 -2.39 -3.96 -14.98
CA ASP A 71 -1.07 -4.56 -14.74
C ASP A 71 -0.97 -6.01 -15.24
N LYS A 72 -2.04 -6.78 -15.06
CA LYS A 72 -2.12 -8.19 -15.49
C LYS A 72 -2.34 -8.37 -16.99
N ALA A 73 -2.83 -7.35 -17.70
CA ALA A 73 -3.06 -7.42 -19.14
C ALA A 73 -1.75 -7.21 -19.94
N ASP A 74 -0.77 -6.54 -19.33
CA ASP A 74 0.51 -6.19 -19.95
C ASP A 74 1.68 -7.12 -19.54
N SER A 75 1.41 -8.15 -18.72
CA SER A 75 2.40 -9.09 -18.15
C SER A 75 2.41 -10.46 -18.82
#